data_AF-A0BWU5-F1
#
_entry.id   AF-A0BWU5-F1
#
_cell.length_a   1.000
_cell.length_b   1.000
_cell.length_c   1.000
_cell.angle_alpha   90.00
_cell.angle_beta   90.00
_cell.angle_gamma   90.00
#
_symmetry.space_group_name_H-M   'P 1'
#
loop_
_entity.id
_entity.type
_entity.pdbx_description
1 polymer ?
#
loop_
_entity_poly.entity_id
_entity_poly.type
_entity_poly.pdbx_seq_one_letter_code
_entity_poly.pdbx_strand_id
1 'polypeptide(L)'
;MNKLTLPTDNEKNEFFDEDAISKSTIQAVNNSFDKEQLDEQIERPFTPVDTQIEMIPKEQCPYCKRQFFEGRLTLHLRSCTAEHPFVKKSKKQKTQTLHTQPTSLPCPNCHKKYRNLKTHTCQTRTKALEKYKVVAQINEEEEAEETLIQELSSSQPSFLPKIKQRVENILSRSVPIVKCPQCQKTFEQKAYEKHINLCIRMNSGNKFQRSIFCTNCGSKFANNHKYCGSCGKKRL
;
A
#
# COMPACT_ATOMS: atom_id res chain seq x y z
N MET A 1 -35.15 -55.36 13.08
CA MET A 1 -36.13 -54.27 13.24
C MET A 1 -35.84 -53.59 14.57
N ASN A 2 -35.03 -52.53 14.60
CA ASN A 2 -34.77 -51.75 15.82
C ASN A 2 -35.01 -50.27 15.51
N LYS A 3 -36.12 -49.72 16.04
CA LYS A 3 -36.42 -48.29 16.01
C LYS A 3 -35.83 -47.67 17.28
N LEU A 4 -34.78 -46.88 17.12
CA LEU A 4 -34.25 -46.00 18.15
C LEU A 4 -35.08 -44.72 18.17
N THR A 5 -35.80 -44.51 19.28
CA THR A 5 -36.48 -43.26 19.63
C THR A 5 -35.49 -42.29 20.29
N LEU A 6 -35.43 -41.06 19.77
CA LEU A 6 -34.67 -39.95 20.34
C LEU A 6 -35.49 -39.25 21.43
N PRO A 7 -34.85 -38.75 22.51
CA PRO A 7 -35.51 -37.96 23.54
C PRO A 7 -35.68 -36.50 23.06
N THR A 8 -36.89 -35.97 23.23
CA THR A 8 -37.21 -34.55 23.08
C THR A 8 -36.99 -33.86 24.41
N ASP A 9 -35.84 -33.19 24.55
CA ASP A 9 -35.59 -32.33 25.69
C ASP A 9 -36.29 -30.98 25.51
N ASN A 10 -37.07 -30.68 26.54
CA ASN A 10 -38.04 -29.60 26.64
C ASN A 10 -37.32 -28.44 27.36
N GLU A 11 -36.59 -27.62 26.62
CA GLU A 11 -35.91 -26.46 27.18
C GLU A 11 -36.92 -25.32 27.41
N LYS A 12 -37.21 -25.10 28.70
CA LYS A 12 -37.91 -23.92 29.20
C LYS A 12 -37.02 -22.70 28.96
N ASN A 13 -37.40 -21.90 27.96
CA ASN A 13 -36.87 -20.54 27.80
C ASN A 13 -37.39 -19.69 28.97
N GLU A 14 -36.54 -19.53 29.99
CA GLU A 14 -36.71 -18.49 31.00
C GLU A 14 -36.52 -17.13 30.33
N PHE A 15 -37.65 -16.47 30.16
CA PHE A 15 -37.83 -15.10 29.77
C PHE A 15 -37.18 -14.20 30.83
N PHE A 16 -35.94 -13.79 30.60
CA PHE A 16 -35.28 -12.77 31.42
C PHE A 16 -35.77 -11.39 30.99
N ASP A 17 -36.50 -10.72 31.90
CA ASP A 17 -36.85 -9.31 31.80
C ASP A 17 -35.57 -8.44 31.84
N GLU A 18 -35.08 -8.04 30.67
CA GLU A 18 -33.90 -7.20 30.47
C GLU A 18 -34.18 -5.67 30.56
N ASP A 19 -35.23 -5.23 31.26
CA ASP A 19 -35.68 -3.82 31.22
C ASP A 19 -35.42 -2.98 32.49
N ALA A 20 -34.46 -3.36 33.35
CA ALA A 20 -34.21 -2.61 34.59
C ALA A 20 -32.74 -2.37 34.97
N ILE A 21 -31.78 -2.40 34.04
CA ILE A 21 -30.43 -1.86 34.32
C ILE A 21 -30.41 -0.37 33.99
N SER A 22 -30.67 0.40 35.04
CA SER A 22 -30.57 1.85 35.17
C SER A 22 -29.42 2.47 34.39
N LYS A 23 -29.77 3.46 33.57
CA LYS A 23 -28.85 4.41 32.91
C LYS A 23 -28.04 5.29 33.89
N SER A 24 -28.05 5.02 35.20
CA SER A 24 -27.36 5.82 36.21
C SER A 24 -25.92 5.37 36.51
N THR A 25 -25.47 4.21 36.04
CA THR A 25 -24.14 3.66 36.42
C THR A 25 -23.03 3.95 35.41
N ILE A 26 -23.35 4.36 34.17
CA ILE A 26 -22.33 4.61 33.12
C ILE A 26 -21.73 6.03 33.21
N GLN A 27 -22.32 6.93 33.99
CA GLN A 27 -21.84 8.32 34.10
C GLN A 27 -20.79 8.55 35.20
N ALA A 28 -20.47 7.53 36.01
CA ALA A 28 -19.53 7.67 37.14
C ALA A 28 -18.09 7.22 36.82
N VAL A 29 -17.82 6.58 35.68
CA VAL A 29 -16.48 6.04 35.38
C VAL A 29 -15.61 6.98 34.54
N ASN A 30 -16.15 8.13 34.10
CA ASN A 30 -15.42 9.08 33.24
C ASN A 30 -14.81 10.29 33.97
N ASN A 31 -14.90 10.37 35.31
CA ASN A 31 -14.49 11.57 36.06
C ASN A 31 -13.38 11.36 37.10
N SER A 32 -12.62 10.26 37.07
CA SER A 32 -11.52 10.07 38.03
C SER A 32 -10.34 9.27 37.50
N PHE A 33 -9.97 9.46 36.23
CA PHE A 33 -8.64 9.03 35.77
C PHE A 33 -7.73 10.24 35.80
N ASP A 34 -7.06 10.40 36.95
CA ASP A 34 -6.09 11.46 37.21
C ASP A 34 -5.06 11.53 36.09
N LYS A 35 -5.13 12.62 35.34
CA LYS A 35 -4.25 12.91 34.19
C LYS A 35 -2.77 13.00 34.59
N GLU A 36 -2.48 13.21 35.88
CA GLU A 36 -1.13 13.28 36.41
C GLU A 36 -0.40 11.91 36.45
N GLN A 37 -1.11 10.78 36.51
CA GLN A 37 -0.44 9.47 36.49
C GLN A 37 -0.03 8.99 35.09
N LEU A 38 -0.55 9.62 34.03
CA LEU A 38 -0.23 9.21 32.66
C LEU A 38 1.07 9.86 32.15
N ASP A 39 1.42 11.04 32.63
CA ASP A 39 2.64 11.74 32.23
C ASP A 39 3.90 11.15 32.91
N GLU A 40 3.75 10.47 34.05
CA GLU A 40 4.88 9.84 34.76
C GLU A 40 5.37 8.51 34.12
N GLN A 41 4.59 7.92 33.20
CA GLN A 41 5.02 6.72 32.46
C GLN A 41 5.72 7.01 31.13
N ILE A 42 5.73 8.27 30.67
CA ILE A 42 6.33 8.66 29.38
C ILE A 42 7.83 8.96 29.53
N GLU A 43 8.32 9.18 30.75
CA GLU A 43 9.74 9.43 31.03
C GLU A 43 10.55 8.19 31.39
N ARG A 44 10.13 6.97 31.00
CA ARG A 44 11.08 5.86 31.03
C ARG A 44 12.15 6.16 29.99
N PRO A 45 13.41 6.46 30.38
CA PRO A 45 14.47 6.67 29.40
C PRO A 45 14.55 5.41 28.56
N PHE A 46 14.45 5.57 27.24
CA PHE A 46 14.82 4.53 26.29
C PHE A 46 16.27 4.16 26.61
N THR A 47 16.45 3.14 27.43
CA THR A 47 17.75 2.50 27.55
C THR A 47 17.99 1.89 26.18
N PRO A 48 19.07 2.30 25.49
CA PRO A 48 19.37 1.74 24.19
C PRO A 48 19.58 0.23 24.40
N VAL A 49 18.65 -0.58 23.89
CA VAL A 49 18.75 -2.04 23.80
C VAL A 49 19.74 -2.38 22.66
N ASP A 50 20.89 -1.72 22.67
CA ASP A 50 21.90 -1.74 21.62
C ASP A 50 23.21 -2.15 22.26
N THR A 51 23.40 -3.45 22.54
CA THR A 51 24.76 -4.04 22.49
C THR A 51 24.84 -5.56 22.53
N GLN A 52 23.79 -6.30 22.89
CA GLN A 52 23.92 -7.76 23.06
C GLN A 52 23.54 -8.63 21.84
N ILE A 53 23.25 -8.03 20.67
CA ILE A 53 22.83 -8.79 19.47
C ILE A 53 24.03 -9.39 18.70
N GLU A 54 25.27 -9.13 19.10
CA GLU A 54 26.44 -9.49 18.27
C GLU A 54 26.86 -10.97 18.29
N MET A 55 26.26 -11.82 19.13
CA MET A 55 26.75 -13.20 19.31
C MET A 55 25.79 -14.31 18.85
N ILE A 56 24.76 -14.01 18.05
CA ILE A 56 23.91 -15.08 17.50
C ILE A 56 24.73 -15.88 16.48
N PRO A 57 24.91 -17.21 16.68
CA PRO A 57 25.65 -18.06 15.75
C PRO A 57 25.04 -18.01 14.34
N LYS A 58 25.89 -17.89 13.32
CA LYS A 58 25.47 -17.92 11.91
C LYS A 58 25.88 -19.25 11.30
N GLU A 59 24.94 -19.94 10.70
CA GLU A 59 25.20 -21.18 9.98
C GLU A 59 25.50 -20.90 8.51
N GLN A 60 26.44 -21.65 7.92
CA GLN A 60 26.85 -21.47 6.54
C GLN A 60 26.27 -22.56 5.64
N CYS A 61 25.71 -22.18 4.49
CA CYS A 61 25.22 -23.13 3.49
C CYS A 61 26.38 -23.93 2.87
N PRO A 62 26.33 -25.28 2.85
CA PRO A 62 27.40 -26.12 2.33
C PRO A 62 27.60 -25.97 0.81
N TYR A 63 26.56 -25.56 0.08
CA TYR A 63 26.61 -25.47 -1.39
C TYR A 63 27.06 -24.10 -1.90
N CYS A 64 26.53 -23.01 -1.34
CA CYS A 64 26.82 -21.65 -1.84
C CYS A 64 27.64 -20.77 -0.87
N LYS A 65 28.02 -21.31 0.30
CA LYS A 65 28.84 -20.63 1.31
C LYS A 65 28.25 -19.34 1.89
N ARG A 66 26.93 -19.10 1.75
CA ARG A 66 26.25 -17.97 2.41
C ARG A 66 25.97 -18.26 3.87
N GLN A 67 26.15 -17.25 4.71
CA GLN A 67 25.81 -17.29 6.12
C GLN A 67 24.37 -16.84 6.35
N PHE A 68 23.65 -17.56 7.20
CA PHE A 68 22.28 -17.28 7.58
C PHE A 68 22.14 -17.35 9.11
N PHE A 69 21.14 -16.65 9.63
CA PHE A 69 20.68 -16.86 11.00
C PHE A 69 19.87 -18.16 11.09
N GLU A 70 19.77 -18.69 12.31
CA GLU A 70 18.99 -19.90 12.60
C GLU A 70 17.56 -19.79 12.03
N GLY A 71 17.08 -20.88 11.42
CA GLY A 71 15.79 -20.94 10.73
C GLY A 71 15.76 -20.39 9.29
N ARG A 72 16.68 -19.51 8.89
CA ARG A 72 16.77 -19.07 7.48
C ARG A 72 17.59 -20.01 6.61
N LEU A 73 18.51 -20.78 7.18
CA LEU A 73 19.31 -21.75 6.44
C LEU A 73 18.43 -22.86 5.86
N THR A 74 17.50 -23.41 6.64
CA THR A 74 16.58 -24.46 6.20
C THR A 74 15.74 -24.02 5.00
N LEU A 75 15.23 -22.79 5.00
CA LEU A 75 14.49 -22.22 3.87
C LEU A 75 15.39 -22.08 2.62
N HIS A 76 16.65 -21.66 2.81
CA HIS A 76 17.60 -21.55 1.71
C HIS A 76 17.95 -22.91 1.09
N LEU A 77 18.15 -23.95 1.91
CA LEU A 77 18.46 -25.31 1.47
C LEU A 77 17.35 -25.94 0.59
N ARG A 78 16.09 -25.49 0.70
CA ARG A 78 15.02 -25.91 -0.22
C ARG A 78 15.26 -25.48 -1.67
N SER A 79 16.02 -24.40 -1.88
CA SER A 79 16.27 -23.79 -3.19
C SER A 79 17.72 -23.92 -3.65
N CYS A 80 18.63 -24.26 -2.74
CA CYS A 80 20.05 -24.35 -3.00
C CYS A 80 20.48 -25.80 -2.82
N THR A 81 20.62 -26.50 -3.95
CA THR A 81 21.05 -27.90 -4.01
C THR A 81 22.50 -27.98 -4.51
N ALA A 82 23.12 -29.16 -4.39
CA ALA A 82 24.47 -29.43 -4.89
C ALA A 82 24.58 -29.19 -6.40
N GLU A 83 23.53 -29.55 -7.15
CA GLU A 83 23.51 -29.42 -8.61
C GLU A 83 23.26 -27.97 -9.04
N HIS A 84 22.52 -27.20 -8.25
CA HIS A 84 22.15 -25.81 -8.55
C HIS A 84 22.47 -24.89 -7.37
N PRO A 85 23.76 -24.64 -7.08
CA PRO A 85 24.13 -23.69 -6.04
C PRO A 85 23.63 -22.30 -6.46
N PHE A 86 22.83 -21.67 -5.60
CA PHE A 86 22.28 -20.34 -5.86
C PHE A 86 23.35 -19.27 -5.70
N VAL A 87 24.39 -19.31 -6.54
CA VAL A 87 25.43 -18.28 -6.59
C VAL A 87 24.78 -17.05 -7.18
N LYS A 88 24.62 -16.00 -6.36
CA LYS A 88 24.17 -14.68 -6.82
C LYS A 88 25.26 -14.29 -7.81
N LYS A 89 24.97 -14.39 -9.11
CA LYS A 89 25.83 -13.85 -10.17
C LYS A 89 26.15 -12.44 -9.74
N SER A 90 27.42 -12.21 -9.40
CA SER A 90 27.88 -10.94 -8.89
C SER A 90 27.41 -9.86 -9.89
N LYS A 91 26.92 -8.73 -9.39
CA LYS A 91 26.33 -7.66 -10.23
C LYS A 91 27.31 -7.09 -11.27
N LYS A 92 28.57 -7.56 -11.32
CA LYS A 92 29.60 -7.19 -12.30
C LYS A 92 29.44 -7.83 -13.70
N GLN A 93 28.56 -8.80 -13.91
CA GLN A 93 28.39 -9.44 -15.23
C GLN A 93 27.02 -9.19 -15.89
N LYS A 94 26.21 -8.22 -15.43
CA LYS A 94 24.91 -7.90 -16.05
C LYS A 94 25.01 -6.82 -17.14
N THR A 95 26.06 -6.85 -17.95
CA THR A 95 26.26 -5.90 -19.07
C THR A 95 26.61 -6.54 -20.43
N GLN A 96 26.67 -7.87 -20.55
CA GLN A 96 27.03 -8.52 -21.84
C GLN A 96 25.96 -9.47 -22.44
N THR A 97 24.69 -9.34 -22.05
CA THR A 97 23.57 -9.91 -22.83
C THR A 97 22.68 -8.79 -23.35
N LEU A 98 23.19 -8.07 -24.34
CA LEU A 98 22.50 -7.01 -25.09
C LEU A 98 22.88 -7.10 -26.58
N HIS A 99 22.61 -8.23 -27.25
CA HIS A 99 22.55 -8.20 -28.71
C HIS A 99 21.70 -9.30 -29.38
N THR A 100 20.46 -9.47 -28.93
CA THR A 100 19.33 -9.88 -29.79
C THR A 100 18.07 -9.47 -29.04
N GLN A 101 17.61 -8.24 -29.27
CA GLN A 101 16.39 -7.73 -28.66
C GLN A 101 15.19 -8.49 -29.25
N PRO A 102 14.37 -9.18 -28.45
CA PRO A 102 13.03 -9.55 -28.91
C PRO A 102 12.26 -8.25 -29.13
N THR A 103 11.70 -8.11 -30.33
CA THR A 103 10.89 -6.98 -30.79
C THR A 103 9.84 -6.67 -29.72
N SER A 104 9.99 -5.54 -29.03
CA SER A 104 8.99 -5.08 -28.06
C SER A 104 7.70 -4.75 -28.83
N LEU A 105 6.74 -5.66 -28.81
CA LEU A 105 5.43 -5.44 -29.44
C LEU A 105 4.69 -4.34 -28.65
N PRO A 106 4.15 -3.32 -29.33
CA PRO A 106 3.35 -2.30 -28.67
C PRO A 106 2.04 -2.91 -28.15
N CYS A 107 1.61 -2.51 -26.95
CA CYS A 107 0.29 -2.90 -26.47
C CYS A 107 -0.80 -2.27 -27.38
N PRO A 108 -1.75 -3.05 -27.93
CA PRO A 108 -2.77 -2.52 -28.85
C PRO A 108 -3.71 -1.50 -28.19
N ASN A 109 -3.80 -1.48 -26.85
CA ASN A 109 -4.71 -0.61 -26.12
C ASN A 109 -4.07 0.70 -25.65
N CYS A 110 -2.77 0.73 -25.39
CA CYS A 110 -2.09 1.92 -24.86
C CYS A 110 -0.82 2.32 -25.61
N HIS A 111 -0.46 1.58 -26.67
CA HIS A 111 0.72 1.77 -27.54
C HIS A 111 2.10 1.83 -26.85
N LYS A 112 2.16 1.64 -25.52
CA LYS A 112 3.41 1.53 -24.78
C LYS A 112 4.12 0.22 -25.17
N LYS A 113 5.44 0.32 -25.37
CA LYS A 113 6.30 -0.82 -25.71
C LYS A 113 6.71 -1.52 -24.43
N TYR A 114 6.44 -2.83 -24.36
CA TYR A 114 6.81 -3.65 -23.21
C TYR A 114 7.71 -4.80 -23.64
N ARG A 115 8.60 -5.20 -22.74
CA ARG A 115 9.48 -6.37 -22.96
C ARG A 115 8.72 -7.69 -22.84
N ASN A 116 7.63 -7.71 -22.08
CA ASN A 116 6.77 -8.86 -21.92
C ASN A 116 5.30 -8.39 -21.89
N LEU A 117 4.59 -8.57 -23.00
CA LEU A 117 3.20 -8.15 -23.13
C LEU A 117 2.27 -8.94 -22.19
N LYS A 118 2.62 -10.20 -21.86
CA LYS A 118 1.79 -11.08 -21.00
C LYS A 118 1.66 -10.56 -19.56
N THR A 119 2.66 -9.84 -19.05
CA THR A 119 2.61 -9.26 -17.70
C THR A 119 1.95 -7.89 -17.67
N HIS A 120 1.65 -7.29 -18.82
CA HIS A 120 1.01 -5.99 -18.91
C HIS A 120 -0.51 -6.16 -18.93
N THR A 121 -1.15 -6.05 -17.77
CA THR A 121 -2.60 -5.84 -17.69
C THR A 121 -2.90 -4.37 -17.98
N CYS A 122 -3.42 -4.06 -19.16
CA CYS A 122 -3.81 -2.71 -19.54
C CYS A 122 -5.08 -2.28 -18.78
N GLN A 123 -4.95 -1.95 -17.49
CA GLN A 123 -6.09 -1.65 -16.61
C GLN A 123 -6.79 -0.31 -16.92
N THR A 124 -6.24 0.50 -17.84
CA THR A 124 -6.74 1.87 -18.07
C THR A 124 -8.06 1.92 -18.84
N ARG A 125 -8.52 0.83 -19.48
CA ARG A 125 -9.77 0.86 -20.26
C ARG A 125 -10.93 0.09 -19.62
N THR A 126 -10.68 -1.02 -18.93
CA THR A 126 -11.75 -1.81 -18.31
C THR A 126 -12.37 -1.09 -17.10
N LYS A 127 -11.54 -0.46 -16.25
CA LYS A 127 -12.04 0.28 -15.07
C LYS A 127 -12.78 1.57 -15.41
N ALA A 128 -12.53 2.17 -16.58
CA ALA A 128 -13.26 3.35 -17.02
C ALA A 128 -14.68 2.98 -17.47
N LEU A 129 -14.82 1.92 -18.28
CA LEU A 129 -16.13 1.45 -18.74
C LEU A 129 -17.01 0.87 -17.63
N GLU A 130 -16.43 0.17 -16.64
CA GLU A 130 -17.18 -0.27 -15.46
C GLU A 130 -17.65 0.91 -14.60
N LYS A 131 -16.82 1.95 -14.43
CA LYS A 131 -17.24 3.16 -13.71
C LYS A 131 -18.41 3.88 -14.37
N TYR A 132 -18.47 3.94 -15.70
CA TYR A 132 -19.61 4.57 -16.39
C TYR A 132 -20.89 3.74 -16.32
N LYS A 133 -20.80 2.41 -16.27
CA LYS A 133 -22.00 1.56 -16.07
C LYS A 133 -22.58 1.70 -14.66
N VAL A 134 -21.74 1.83 -13.64
CA VAL A 134 -22.19 2.04 -12.26
C VAL A 134 -22.84 3.42 -12.09
N VAL A 135 -22.30 4.48 -12.74
CA VAL A 135 -22.91 5.82 -12.69
C VAL A 135 -24.27 5.86 -13.42
N ALA A 136 -24.45 5.10 -14.50
CA ALA A 136 -25.74 5.01 -15.18
C ALA A 136 -26.80 4.28 -14.34
N GLN A 137 -26.42 3.26 -13.55
CA GLN A 137 -27.35 2.57 -12.65
C GLN A 137 -27.70 3.41 -11.42
N ILE A 138 -26.76 4.20 -10.89
CA ILE A 138 -27.02 5.08 -9.74
C ILE A 138 -28.03 6.18 -10.10
N ASN A 139 -27.98 6.74 -11.32
CA ASN A 139 -28.91 7.80 -11.73
C ASN A 139 -30.36 7.31 -11.94
N GLU A 140 -30.57 6.02 -12.26
CA GLU A 140 -31.93 5.43 -12.36
C GLU A 140 -32.47 5.03 -10.98
N GLU A 141 -31.61 4.69 -10.02
CA GLU A 141 -32.01 4.41 -8.63
C GLU A 141 -32.26 5.71 -7.83
N GLU A 142 -31.58 6.82 -8.14
CA GLU A 142 -31.77 8.11 -7.44
C GLU A 142 -33.16 8.74 -7.71
N GLU A 143 -33.73 8.59 -8.93
CA GLU A 143 -35.12 9.01 -9.22
C GLU A 143 -36.18 8.09 -8.58
N ALA A 144 -35.86 6.80 -8.37
CA ALA A 144 -36.77 5.86 -7.72
C ALA A 144 -36.75 6.00 -6.17
N GLU A 145 -35.63 6.41 -5.58
CA GLU A 145 -35.54 6.64 -4.13
C GLU A 145 -36.18 7.97 -3.70
N GLU A 146 -36.17 9.01 -4.55
CA GLU A 146 -36.77 10.31 -4.21
C GLU A 146 -38.30 10.23 -4.09
N THR A 147 -38.95 9.35 -4.87
CA THR A 147 -40.39 9.08 -4.76
C THR A 147 -40.74 8.21 -3.54
N LEU A 148 -39.87 7.29 -3.15
CA LEU A 148 -40.08 6.42 -1.98
C LEU A 148 -39.88 7.16 -0.64
N ILE A 149 -38.93 8.10 -0.58
CA ILE A 149 -38.66 8.92 0.62
C ILE A 149 -39.84 9.86 0.91
N GLN A 150 -40.56 10.31 -0.12
CA GLN A 150 -41.72 11.18 0.05
C GLN A 150 -42.95 10.42 0.59
N GLU A 151 -43.14 9.14 0.22
CA GLU A 151 -44.19 8.27 0.79
C GLU A 151 -43.85 7.77 2.21
N LEU A 152 -42.57 7.49 2.50
CA LEU A 152 -42.13 7.05 3.84
C LEU A 152 -42.15 8.18 4.89
N SER A 153 -42.18 9.45 4.46
CA SER A 153 -42.28 10.60 5.37
C SER A 153 -43.69 10.82 5.95
N SER A 154 -44.72 10.17 5.39
CA SER A 154 -46.13 10.39 5.75
C SER A 154 -46.77 9.23 6.53
N SER A 155 -46.03 8.16 6.84
CA SER A 155 -46.52 7.01 7.60
C SER A 155 -45.70 6.74 8.88
N GLN A 156 -46.23 7.26 10.00
CA GLN A 156 -46.07 6.84 11.42
C GLN A 156 -44.67 6.48 11.97
N PRO A 157 -44.21 7.15 13.05
CA PRO A 157 -42.96 6.84 13.73
C PRO A 157 -43.17 5.87 14.90
N SER A 158 -42.86 4.59 14.73
CA SER A 158 -42.42 3.74 15.85
C SER A 158 -41.67 2.53 15.30
N PHE A 159 -40.59 2.13 15.97
CA PHE A 159 -39.67 1.05 15.62
C PHE A 159 -38.59 1.36 14.56
N LEU A 160 -37.50 2.00 15.00
CA LEU A 160 -36.17 1.56 14.57
C LEU A 160 -35.15 1.66 15.72
N PRO A 161 -34.62 0.52 16.22
CA PRO A 161 -33.44 0.50 17.07
C PRO A 161 -32.15 0.48 16.23
N LYS A 162 -31.17 1.30 16.65
CA LYS A 162 -29.71 1.06 16.50
C LYS A 162 -29.08 0.96 15.08
N ILE A 163 -29.44 1.80 14.11
CA ILE A 163 -28.65 1.95 12.83
C ILE A 163 -28.04 3.37 12.66
N LYS A 164 -28.12 4.25 13.67
CA LYS A 164 -27.53 5.60 13.56
C LYS A 164 -26.04 5.70 13.89
N GLN A 165 -25.42 4.65 14.43
CA GLN A 165 -24.04 4.76 14.95
C GLN A 165 -22.93 4.35 13.96
N ARG A 166 -23.26 3.90 12.74
CA ARG A 166 -22.25 3.43 11.77
C ARG A 166 -21.87 4.45 10.71
N VAL A 167 -22.69 5.47 10.47
CA VAL A 167 -22.43 6.47 9.41
C VAL A 167 -21.56 7.63 9.91
N GLU A 168 -21.64 7.96 11.20
CA GLU A 168 -20.82 9.05 11.77
C GLU A 168 -19.32 8.70 11.90
N ASN A 169 -18.96 7.41 11.89
CA ASN A 169 -17.56 6.98 12.00
C ASN A 169 -16.78 7.06 10.67
N ILE A 170 -17.45 7.32 9.55
CA ILE A 170 -16.80 7.45 8.23
C ILE A 170 -16.45 8.92 7.92
N LEU A 171 -17.21 9.88 8.44
CA LEU A 171 -16.96 11.31 8.21
C LEU A 171 -15.84 11.91 9.06
N SER A 172 -15.50 11.30 10.21
CA SER A 172 -14.51 11.88 11.13
C SER A 172 -13.05 11.54 10.82
N ARG A 173 -12.77 10.76 9.77
CA ARG A 173 -11.40 10.38 9.38
C ARG A 173 -10.85 11.32 8.29
N SER A 174 -10.93 12.63 8.52
CA SER A 174 -10.22 13.59 7.68
C SER A 174 -8.71 13.41 7.92
N VAL A 175 -8.07 12.68 7.01
CA VAL A 175 -6.63 12.46 7.10
C VAL A 175 -5.93 13.80 6.86
N PRO A 176 -4.99 14.21 7.73
CA PRO A 176 -4.30 15.49 7.57
C PRO A 176 -3.60 15.57 6.21
N ILE A 177 -3.89 16.62 5.46
CA ILE A 177 -3.30 16.93 4.16
C ILE A 177 -2.20 17.96 4.36
N VAL A 178 -0.98 17.64 3.94
CA VAL A 178 0.20 18.51 4.05
C VAL A 178 0.67 18.95 2.66
N LYS A 179 1.07 20.22 2.53
CA LYS A 179 1.62 20.79 1.30
C LYS A 179 3.14 20.68 1.27
N CYS A 180 3.70 20.25 0.16
CA CYS A 180 5.15 20.22 -0.04
C CYS A 180 5.71 21.64 -0.23
N PRO A 181 6.71 22.10 0.56
CA PRO A 181 7.27 23.43 0.42
C PRO A 181 8.07 23.63 -0.88
N GLN A 182 8.54 22.54 -1.50
CA GLN A 182 9.40 22.57 -2.68
C GLN A 182 8.60 22.65 -3.99
N CYS A 183 7.48 21.95 -4.09
CA CYS A 183 6.68 21.89 -5.33
C CYS A 183 5.19 22.21 -5.13
N GLN A 184 4.79 22.64 -3.92
CA GLN A 184 3.43 23.06 -3.54
C GLN A 184 2.31 22.02 -3.70
N LYS A 185 2.65 20.75 -3.99
CA LYS A 185 1.67 19.67 -4.10
C LYS A 185 1.15 19.24 -2.73
N THR A 186 -0.14 18.94 -2.65
CA THR A 186 -0.82 18.41 -1.46
C THR A 186 -0.75 16.90 -1.40
N PHE A 187 -0.50 16.34 -0.22
CA PHE A 187 -0.40 14.91 0.01
C PHE A 187 -0.99 14.53 1.36
N GLU A 188 -1.42 13.28 1.49
CA GLU A 188 -1.62 12.63 2.78
C GLU A 188 -0.26 12.51 3.53
N GLN A 189 -0.25 12.60 4.86
CA GLN A 189 0.98 12.56 5.68
C GLN A 189 1.97 11.44 5.28
N LYS A 190 1.49 10.20 5.12
CA LYS A 190 2.34 9.05 4.72
C LYS A 190 2.89 9.16 3.29
N ALA A 191 2.14 9.81 2.40
CA ALA A 191 2.58 10.07 1.03
C ALA A 191 3.58 11.23 0.98
N TYR A 192 3.40 12.24 1.84
CA TYR A 192 4.28 13.40 1.98
C TYR A 192 5.71 12.99 2.37
N GLU A 193 5.88 12.08 3.34
CA GLU A 193 7.20 11.59 3.78
C GLU A 193 7.99 10.90 2.66
N LYS A 194 7.31 10.15 1.78
CA LYS A 194 7.93 9.54 0.60
C LYS A 194 8.22 10.58 -0.48
N HIS A 195 7.34 11.57 -0.61
CA HIS A 195 7.45 12.62 -1.60
C HIS A 195 8.63 13.56 -1.31
N ILE A 196 8.81 14.03 -0.07
CA ILE A 196 9.79 15.08 0.26
C ILE A 196 11.22 14.67 -0.13
N ASN A 197 11.61 13.42 0.13
CA ASN A 197 12.92 12.88 -0.23
C ASN A 197 13.17 12.87 -1.75
N LEU A 198 12.14 12.54 -2.54
CA LEU A 198 12.22 12.57 -4.00
C LEU A 198 12.16 14.00 -4.54
N CYS A 199 11.32 14.85 -3.93
CA CYS A 199 11.13 16.22 -4.33
C CYS A 199 12.40 17.03 -4.11
N ILE A 200 13.05 16.93 -2.94
CA ILE A 200 14.35 17.54 -2.68
C ILE A 200 15.37 17.08 -3.72
N ARG A 201 15.43 15.78 -4.04
CA ARG A 201 16.37 15.28 -5.06
C ARG A 201 16.12 15.87 -6.45
N MET A 202 14.85 16.04 -6.84
CA MET A 202 14.51 16.61 -8.14
C MET A 202 14.62 18.14 -8.19
N ASN A 203 14.39 18.81 -7.05
CA ASN A 203 14.29 20.27 -6.96
C ASN A 203 15.56 20.95 -6.44
N SER A 204 16.49 20.21 -5.83
CA SER A 204 17.78 20.71 -5.29
C SER A 204 18.74 21.29 -6.33
N GLY A 205 18.24 21.70 -7.50
CA GLY A 205 19.02 22.47 -8.46
C GLY A 205 20.17 21.70 -9.10
N ASN A 206 20.44 20.46 -8.67
CA ASN A 206 21.30 19.51 -9.35
C ASN A 206 20.60 18.95 -10.60
N LYS A 207 20.15 19.88 -11.45
CA LYS A 207 20.55 19.90 -12.85
C LYS A 207 22.09 19.88 -12.90
N PHE A 208 22.70 18.78 -12.46
CA PHE A 208 23.76 18.20 -13.25
C PHE A 208 23.09 17.91 -14.60
N GLN A 209 22.99 18.95 -15.43
CA GLN A 209 23.27 18.81 -16.84
C GLN A 209 24.63 18.13 -16.80
N ARG A 210 24.64 16.79 -16.74
CA ARG A 210 25.84 16.00 -16.95
C ARG A 210 26.27 16.52 -18.30
N SER A 211 27.29 17.36 -18.30
CA SER A 211 27.76 18.01 -19.50
C SER A 211 28.14 16.86 -20.39
N ILE A 212 27.29 16.58 -21.37
CA ILE A 212 27.58 15.52 -22.30
C ILE A 212 28.62 16.13 -23.22
N PHE A 213 29.76 15.46 -23.31
CA PHE A 213 30.84 15.83 -24.20
C PHE A 213 30.74 14.96 -25.46
N CYS A 214 31.14 15.51 -26.60
CA CYS A 214 31.27 14.73 -27.82
C CYS A 214 32.34 13.66 -27.63
N THR A 215 31.98 12.39 -27.85
CA THR A 215 32.94 11.27 -27.77
C THR A 215 34.03 11.36 -28.83
N ASN A 216 33.82 12.16 -29.88
CA ASN A 216 34.74 12.26 -31.00
C ASN A 216 35.68 13.47 -30.92
N CYS A 217 35.23 14.62 -30.38
CA CYS A 217 36.04 15.84 -30.32
C CYS A 217 36.12 16.48 -28.94
N GLY A 218 35.49 15.91 -27.91
CA GLY A 218 35.55 16.40 -26.53
C GLY A 218 34.79 17.69 -26.24
N SER A 219 34.23 18.38 -27.24
CA SER A 219 33.46 19.62 -27.02
C SER A 219 32.14 19.37 -26.28
N LYS A 220 31.76 20.30 -25.41
CA LYS A 220 30.51 20.25 -24.64
C LYS A 220 29.31 20.42 -25.58
N PHE A 221 28.34 19.50 -25.53
CA PHE A 221 27.08 19.68 -26.25
C PHE A 221 26.24 20.76 -25.59
N ALA A 222 25.61 21.62 -26.41
CA ALA A 222 24.51 22.45 -25.96
C ALA A 222 23.30 21.57 -25.57
N ASN A 223 22.50 22.02 -24.60
CA ASN A 223 21.37 21.24 -24.09
C ASN A 223 20.42 20.85 -25.23
N ASN A 224 20.10 19.56 -25.31
CA ASN A 224 19.17 18.98 -26.29
C ASN A 224 19.59 19.03 -27.78
N HIS A 225 20.84 19.36 -28.11
CA HIS A 225 21.30 19.27 -29.50
C HIS A 225 21.57 17.82 -29.92
N LYS A 226 21.08 17.47 -31.12
CA LYS A 226 21.25 16.14 -31.75
C LYS A 226 22.63 15.95 -32.37
N TYR A 227 23.30 17.05 -32.74
CA TYR A 227 24.58 17.08 -33.41
C TYR A 227 25.58 17.97 -32.65
N CYS A 228 26.85 17.64 -32.75
CA CYS A 228 27.93 18.40 -32.14
C CYS A 228 28.19 19.69 -32.92
N GLY A 229 28.14 20.86 -32.26
CA GLY A 229 28.41 22.14 -32.93
C GLY A 229 29.83 22.23 -33.51
N SER A 230 30.81 21.59 -32.86
CA SER A 230 32.21 21.64 -33.31
C SER A 230 32.55 20.65 -34.43
N CYS A 231 32.00 19.44 -34.44
CA CYS A 231 32.38 18.40 -35.42
C CYS A 231 31.23 17.85 -36.27
N GLY A 232 29.99 18.33 -36.10
CA GLY A 232 28.81 17.90 -36.86
C GLY A 232 28.32 16.47 -36.58
N LYS A 233 29.07 15.65 -35.82
CA LYS A 233 28.66 14.25 -35.56
C LYS A 233 27.41 14.16 -34.69
N LYS A 234 26.55 13.21 -35.02
CA LYS A 234 25.32 12.88 -34.29
C LYS A 234 25.66 12.22 -32.96
N ARG A 235 24.93 12.58 -31.91
CA ARG A 235 25.02 11.91 -30.60
C ARG A 235 24.51 10.46 -30.72
N LEU A 236 25.36 9.50 -30.36
CA LEU A 236 25.01 8.09 -30.20
C LEU A 236 24.18 7.89 -28.92
#